data_AF-A0AAV3XBY9-F1
#
_entry.id   AF-A0AAV3XBY9-F1
#
_cell.length_a   1.000
_cell.length_b   1.000
_cell.length_c   1.000
_cell.angle_alpha   90.00
_cell.angle_beta   90.00
_cell.angle_gamma   90.00
#
_symmetry.space_group_name_H-M   'P 1'
#
loop_
_entity.id
_entity.type
_entity.pdbx_description
1 polymer ?
#
loop_
_entity_poly.entity_id
_entity_poly.type
_entity_poly.pdbx_seq_one_letter_code
_entity_poly.pdbx_strand_id
1 'polypeptide(L)'
;MIKKVEVVCDYCQKRFTRCVSKYNQDVKKGWRQFCSNECHWLAQNKRKQVVCAWCNTTFIKEEAQIRQTKNNFCSRSCSASYSNRNKTKGNRRSKLEIWLESQLSIIYPHLEIHYNRKNAINAELDIYIPSIGLAIELNGIFHYEAIYGEEKLSQIQNNDERKFQACLENGIELCIIDTSWFTYFKVDKARKYLQIVTQVIDNKLAYLEI
;
A
#
# COMPACT_ATOMS: atom_id res chain seq x y z
N MET A 1 -54.65 -8.77 -37.85
CA MET A 1 -54.44 -9.04 -36.41
C MET A 1 -53.11 -9.75 -36.21
N ILE A 2 -52.26 -9.26 -35.30
CA ILE A 2 -50.99 -9.92 -34.97
C ILE A 2 -51.31 -11.13 -34.08
N LYS A 3 -51.05 -12.35 -34.58
CA LYS A 3 -51.18 -13.57 -33.77
C LYS A 3 -50.19 -13.51 -32.60
N LYS A 4 -50.69 -13.75 -31.39
CA LYS A 4 -49.90 -13.80 -30.16
C LYS A 4 -49.89 -15.21 -29.59
N VAL A 5 -48.84 -15.55 -28.85
CA VAL A 5 -48.67 -16.78 -28.10
C VAL A 5 -48.28 -16.44 -26.67
N GLU A 6 -48.73 -17.26 -25.72
CA GLU A 6 -48.31 -17.17 -24.31
C GLU A 6 -46.97 -17.90 -24.14
N VAL A 7 -46.01 -17.25 -23.49
CA VAL A 7 -44.64 -17.74 -23.30
C VAL A 7 -44.24 -17.54 -21.84
N VAL A 8 -43.39 -18.42 -21.31
CA VAL A 8 -42.83 -18.30 -19.96
C VAL A 8 -41.50 -17.56 -20.02
N CYS A 9 -41.29 -16.58 -19.15
CA CYS A 9 -40.01 -15.88 -19.03
C CYS A 9 -38.92 -16.79 -18.44
N ASP A 10 -37.81 -16.93 -19.15
CA ASP A 10 -36.64 -17.72 -18.76
C ASP A 10 -35.94 -17.25 -17.48
N TYR A 11 -36.25 -16.05 -17.00
CA TYR A 11 -35.68 -15.49 -15.77
C TYR A 11 -36.68 -15.58 -14.60
N CYS A 12 -37.78 -14.82 -14.65
CA CYS A 12 -38.71 -14.70 -13.53
C CYS A 12 -39.86 -15.71 -13.54
N GLN A 13 -39.91 -16.61 -14.55
CA GLN A 13 -40.94 -17.64 -14.73
C GLN A 13 -42.38 -17.11 -14.91
N LYS A 14 -42.56 -15.78 -15.06
CA LYS A 14 -43.87 -15.18 -15.35
C LYS A 14 -44.30 -15.46 -16.78
N ARG A 15 -45.59 -15.71 -16.97
CA ARG A 15 -46.23 -15.82 -18.28
C ARG A 15 -46.38 -14.43 -18.90
N PHE A 16 -46.10 -14.30 -20.19
CA PHE A 16 -46.27 -13.07 -20.95
C PHE A 16 -46.63 -13.37 -22.41
N THR A 17 -47.25 -12.42 -23.10
CA THR A 17 -47.63 -12.60 -24.51
C THR A 17 -46.54 -12.10 -25.46
N ARG A 18 -46.29 -12.84 -26.55
CA ARG A 18 -45.36 -12.45 -27.61
C ARG A 18 -45.99 -12.65 -28.98
N CYS A 19 -45.59 -11.89 -29.99
CA CYS A 19 -46.04 -12.16 -31.35
C CYS A 19 -45.43 -13.48 -31.85
N VAL A 20 -46.23 -14.29 -32.55
CA VAL A 20 -45.84 -15.62 -33.01
C VAL A 20 -44.59 -15.58 -33.91
N SER A 21 -44.45 -14.54 -34.74
CA SER A 21 -43.28 -14.36 -35.62
C SER A 21 -41.99 -14.22 -34.82
N LYS A 22 -41.98 -13.39 -33.76
CA LYS A 22 -40.82 -13.20 -32.89
C LYS A 22 -40.51 -14.45 -32.08
N TYR A 23 -41.54 -15.12 -31.56
CA TYR A 23 -41.36 -16.39 -30.85
C TYR A 23 -40.69 -17.44 -31.75
N ASN A 24 -41.22 -17.67 -32.96
CA ASN A 24 -40.65 -18.65 -33.89
C ASN A 24 -39.22 -18.30 -34.32
N GLN A 25 -38.92 -17.01 -34.54
CA GLN A 25 -37.56 -16.55 -34.82
C GLN A 25 -36.60 -16.89 -33.68
N ASP A 26 -37.01 -16.60 -32.44
CA ASP A 26 -36.15 -16.78 -31.28
C ASP A 26 -35.95 -18.27 -30.98
N VAL A 27 -36.99 -19.10 -31.12
CA VAL A 27 -36.87 -20.56 -31.04
C VAL A 27 -35.91 -21.10 -32.11
N LYS A 28 -36.04 -20.65 -33.38
CA LYS A 28 -35.13 -21.06 -34.47
C LYS A 28 -33.67 -20.71 -34.18
N LYS A 29 -33.42 -19.60 -33.49
CA LYS A 29 -32.07 -19.16 -33.10
C LYS A 29 -31.59 -19.68 -31.74
N GLY A 30 -32.42 -20.45 -31.03
CA GLY A 30 -32.13 -20.89 -29.67
C GLY A 30 -32.07 -19.75 -28.64
N TRP A 31 -32.75 -18.63 -28.90
CA TRP A 31 -32.77 -17.47 -28.02
C TRP A 31 -33.79 -17.64 -26.89
N ARG A 32 -33.36 -17.30 -25.68
CA ARG A 32 -34.19 -17.27 -24.47
C ARG A 32 -35.28 -16.20 -24.54
N GLN A 33 -36.37 -16.44 -23.84
CA GLN A 33 -37.59 -15.64 -23.80
C GLN A 33 -37.63 -14.81 -22.52
N PHE A 34 -37.70 -13.49 -22.64
CA PHE A 34 -37.77 -12.60 -21.47
C PHE A 34 -38.98 -11.67 -21.55
N CYS A 35 -39.67 -11.50 -20.43
CA CYS A 35 -40.83 -10.60 -20.34
C CYS A 35 -40.46 -9.11 -20.32
N SER A 36 -39.19 -8.78 -20.07
CA SER A 36 -38.68 -7.40 -20.03
C SER A 36 -37.17 -7.34 -20.30
N ASN A 37 -36.68 -6.17 -20.67
CA ASN A 37 -35.24 -5.88 -20.77
C ASN A 37 -34.51 -6.14 -19.45
N GLU A 38 -35.18 -5.86 -18.33
CA GLU A 38 -34.67 -6.14 -16.99
C GLU A 38 -34.44 -7.65 -16.77
N CYS A 39 -35.42 -8.50 -17.09
CA CYS A 39 -35.27 -9.96 -16.99
C CYS A 39 -34.14 -10.50 -17.87
N HIS A 40 -33.99 -9.94 -19.07
CA HIS A 40 -32.89 -10.27 -19.97
C HIS A 40 -31.52 -9.90 -19.36
N TRP A 41 -31.40 -8.70 -18.79
CA TRP A 41 -30.18 -8.25 -18.11
C TRP A 41 -29.86 -9.09 -16.87
N LEU A 42 -30.85 -9.34 -16.01
CA LEU A 42 -30.69 -10.12 -14.80
C LEU A 42 -30.26 -11.57 -15.11
N ALA A 43 -30.80 -12.16 -16.18
CA ALA A 43 -30.39 -13.49 -16.62
C ALA A 43 -28.94 -13.56 -17.12
N GLN A 44 -28.35 -12.43 -17.50
CA GLN A 44 -26.94 -12.32 -17.91
C GLN A 44 -26.01 -11.88 -16.78
N ASN A 45 -26.56 -11.41 -15.65
CA ASN A 45 -25.77 -10.91 -14.55
C ASN A 45 -25.02 -12.06 -13.84
N LYS A 46 -23.73 -12.20 -14.16
CA LYS A 46 -22.82 -13.18 -13.55
C LYS A 46 -22.06 -12.62 -12.34
N ARG A 47 -22.55 -11.55 -11.74
CA ARG A 47 -21.91 -10.98 -10.56
C ARG A 47 -22.13 -11.89 -9.36
N LYS A 48 -21.07 -12.12 -8.59
CA LYS A 48 -21.08 -12.93 -7.38
C LYS A 48 -20.56 -12.10 -6.21
N GLN A 49 -21.08 -12.42 -5.03
CA GLN A 49 -20.59 -11.88 -3.78
C GLN A 49 -19.26 -12.56 -3.42
N VAL A 50 -18.24 -11.76 -3.11
CA VAL A 50 -16.89 -12.23 -2.76
C VAL A 50 -16.37 -11.46 -1.56
N VAL A 51 -15.44 -12.10 -0.82
CA VAL A 51 -14.81 -11.52 0.36
C VAL A 51 -13.44 -10.94 -0.02
N CYS A 52 -13.16 -9.73 0.46
CA CYS A 52 -11.84 -9.11 0.30
C CYS A 52 -10.78 -9.86 1.12
N ALA A 53 -9.70 -10.29 0.47
CA ALA A 53 -8.62 -11.03 1.12
C ALA A 53 -7.77 -10.20 2.11
N TRP A 54 -7.98 -8.88 2.17
CA TRP A 54 -7.28 -7.97 3.10
C TRP A 54 -8.14 -7.58 4.30
N CYS A 55 -9.31 -6.98 4.06
CA CYS A 55 -10.15 -6.40 5.10
C CYS A 55 -11.40 -7.22 5.43
N ASN A 56 -11.59 -8.38 4.78
CA ASN A 56 -12.76 -9.26 4.91
C ASN A 56 -14.11 -8.61 4.58
N THR A 57 -14.13 -7.38 4.05
CA THR A 57 -15.34 -6.74 3.55
C THR A 57 -15.87 -7.52 2.35
N THR A 58 -17.18 -7.73 2.35
CA THR A 58 -17.86 -8.44 1.27
C THR A 58 -18.31 -7.46 0.19
N PHE A 59 -18.08 -7.79 -1.08
CA PHE A 59 -18.40 -6.93 -2.22
C PHE A 59 -18.79 -7.75 -3.45
N ILE A 60 -19.33 -7.09 -4.46
CA ILE A 60 -19.84 -7.73 -5.68
C ILE A 60 -18.78 -7.63 -6.79
N LYS A 61 -18.50 -8.74 -7.46
CA LYS A 61 -17.54 -8.80 -8.57
C LYS A 61 -18.05 -9.70 -9.70
N GLU A 62 -17.66 -9.43 -10.93
CA GLU A 62 -18.03 -10.28 -12.07
C GLU A 62 -17.27 -11.61 -12.03
N GLU A 63 -17.96 -12.70 -12.35
CA GLU A 63 -17.36 -14.04 -12.32
C GLU A 63 -16.09 -14.15 -13.18
N ALA A 64 -16.05 -13.48 -14.34
CA ALA A 64 -14.86 -13.45 -15.18
C ALA A 64 -13.66 -12.80 -14.46
N GLN A 65 -13.89 -11.73 -13.70
CA GLN A 65 -12.84 -11.04 -12.94
C GLN A 65 -12.43 -11.83 -11.69
N ILE A 66 -13.33 -12.63 -11.10
CA ILE A 66 -13.02 -13.52 -9.98
C ILE A 66 -12.06 -14.62 -10.44
N ARG A 67 -12.24 -15.15 -11.65
CA ARG A 67 -11.39 -16.22 -12.22
C ARG A 67 -9.98 -15.76 -12.58
N GLN A 68 -9.75 -14.47 -12.79
CA GLN A 68 -8.44 -13.94 -13.22
C GLN A 68 -7.38 -14.03 -12.11
N THR A 69 -7.77 -13.93 -10.85
CA THR A 69 -6.84 -13.79 -9.73
C THR A 69 -7.25 -14.71 -8.58
N LYS A 70 -6.26 -15.31 -7.91
CA LYS A 70 -6.50 -16.13 -6.72
C LYS A 70 -7.16 -15.33 -5.60
N ASN A 71 -6.74 -14.09 -5.40
CA ASN A 71 -7.23 -13.19 -4.35
C ASN A 71 -8.14 -12.11 -4.94
N ASN A 72 -9.12 -11.66 -4.16
CA ASN A 72 -10.06 -10.60 -4.52
C ASN A 72 -9.96 -9.46 -3.52
N PHE A 73 -10.04 -8.22 -4.00
CA PHE A 73 -9.87 -7.02 -3.18
C PHE A 73 -10.97 -6.00 -3.47
N CYS A 74 -11.53 -5.39 -2.43
CA CYS A 74 -12.57 -4.37 -2.57
C CYS A 74 -12.03 -3.04 -3.12
N SER A 75 -10.71 -2.82 -3.09
CA SER A 75 -10.06 -1.62 -3.60
C SER A 75 -8.61 -1.86 -3.99
N ARG A 76 -8.06 -0.94 -4.79
CA ARG A 76 -6.62 -0.91 -5.12
C ARG A 76 -5.76 -0.81 -3.86
N SER A 77 -6.22 -0.05 -2.86
CA SER A 77 -5.54 0.08 -1.57
C SER A 77 -5.45 -1.26 -0.84
N CYS A 78 -6.54 -2.03 -0.76
CA CYS A 78 -6.51 -3.37 -0.15
C CYS A 78 -5.58 -4.34 -0.88
N SER A 79 -5.57 -4.28 -2.22
CA SER A 79 -4.64 -5.08 -3.04
C SER A 79 -3.18 -4.72 -2.75
N ALA A 80 -2.88 -3.42 -2.64
CA ALA A 80 -1.54 -2.92 -2.34
C ALA A 80 -1.10 -3.31 -0.91
N SER A 81 -1.97 -3.10 0.09
CA SER A 81 -1.69 -3.48 1.49
C SER A 81 -1.42 -4.97 1.64
N TYR A 82 -2.25 -5.82 1.01
CA TYR A 82 -2.03 -7.27 1.01
C TYR A 82 -0.69 -7.64 0.36
N SER A 83 -0.37 -7.04 -0.79
CA SER A 83 0.88 -7.32 -1.50
C SER A 83 2.11 -6.86 -0.71
N ASN A 84 2.04 -5.67 -0.10
CA ASN A 84 3.11 -5.11 0.72
C ASN A 84 3.36 -5.96 1.98
N ARG A 85 2.30 -6.44 2.64
CA ARG A 85 2.42 -7.31 3.83
C ARG A 85 3.05 -8.66 3.47
N ASN A 86 2.61 -9.26 2.36
CA ASN A 86 3.05 -10.59 1.92
C ASN A 86 4.26 -10.54 0.98
N LYS A 87 4.99 -9.41 0.92
CA LYS A 87 6.17 -9.24 0.08
C LYS A 87 7.29 -10.20 0.53
N THR A 88 7.68 -11.13 -0.35
CA THR A 88 8.77 -12.11 -0.13
C THR A 88 10.10 -11.71 -0.76
N LYS A 89 10.09 -10.73 -1.66
CA LYS A 89 11.26 -10.27 -2.42
C LYS A 89 11.39 -8.75 -2.37
N GLY A 90 12.62 -8.27 -2.43
CA GLY A 90 12.95 -6.84 -2.36
C GLY A 90 13.12 -6.35 -0.93
N ASN A 91 13.86 -5.25 -0.76
CA ASN A 91 14.20 -4.76 0.57
C ASN A 91 13.02 -3.97 1.17
N ARG A 92 12.85 -4.08 2.49
CA ARG A 92 11.98 -3.21 3.28
C ARG A 92 12.70 -1.95 3.77
N ARG A 93 14.02 -2.07 3.91
CA ARG A 93 14.96 -1.06 4.40
C ARG A 93 16.04 -0.80 3.37
N SER A 94 16.63 0.40 3.35
CA SER A 94 17.71 0.68 2.43
C SER A 94 18.94 -0.17 2.75
N LYS A 95 19.79 -0.44 1.75
CA LYS A 95 21.05 -1.16 1.99
C LYS A 95 21.98 -0.35 2.91
N LEU A 96 21.85 0.99 2.90
CA LEU A 96 22.61 1.88 3.77
C LEU A 96 22.19 1.72 5.23
N GLU A 97 20.90 1.74 5.53
CA GLU A 97 20.38 1.51 6.90
C GLU A 97 20.85 0.18 7.49
N ILE A 98 20.71 -0.91 6.72
CA ILE A 98 21.10 -2.26 7.17
C ILE A 98 22.60 -2.29 7.47
N TRP A 99 23.40 -1.66 6.62
CA TRP A 99 24.84 -1.63 6.80
C TRP A 99 25.23 -0.74 8.01
N LEU A 100 24.65 0.45 8.15
CA LEU A 100 24.89 1.34 9.29
C LEU A 100 24.53 0.67 10.61
N GLU A 101 23.38 0.00 10.70
CA GLU A 101 23.02 -0.79 11.89
C GLU A 101 24.11 -1.80 12.27
N SER A 102 24.62 -2.55 11.28
CA SER A 102 25.69 -3.54 11.53
C SER A 102 26.97 -2.89 12.06
N GLN A 103 27.34 -1.71 11.57
CA GLN A 103 28.56 -1.02 11.98
C GLN A 103 28.39 -0.34 13.34
N LEU A 104 27.25 0.34 13.56
CA LEU A 104 26.96 1.01 14.82
C LEU A 104 26.84 0.04 15.98
N SER A 105 26.30 -1.16 15.76
CA SER A 105 26.25 -2.22 16.78
C SER A 105 27.65 -2.74 17.17
N ILE A 106 28.64 -2.62 16.27
CA ILE A 106 30.04 -2.96 16.56
C ILE A 106 30.75 -1.81 17.29
N ILE A 107 30.50 -0.57 16.86
CA ILE A 107 31.17 0.63 17.39
C ILE A 107 30.64 0.99 18.79
N TYR A 108 29.34 0.85 19.02
CA TYR A 108 28.67 1.19 20.28
C TYR A 108 27.98 -0.04 20.90
N PRO A 109 28.73 -1.09 21.30
CA PRO A 109 28.14 -2.34 21.77
C PRO A 109 27.33 -2.21 23.07
N HIS A 110 27.55 -1.12 23.81
CA HIS A 110 26.88 -0.84 25.09
C HIS A 110 25.72 0.15 24.96
N LEU A 111 25.53 0.76 23.79
CA LEU A 111 24.49 1.74 23.57
C LEU A 111 23.23 1.04 23.07
N GLU A 112 22.09 1.31 23.71
CA GLU A 112 20.82 0.81 23.19
C GLU A 112 20.42 1.63 21.97
N ILE A 113 20.43 1.01 20.78
CA ILE A 113 20.06 1.66 19.52
C ILE A 113 18.83 0.95 18.94
N HIS A 114 17.80 1.74 18.63
CA HIS A 114 16.54 1.31 18.04
C HIS A 114 16.55 1.66 16.55
N TYR A 115 16.56 0.65 15.68
CA TYR A 115 16.55 0.85 14.23
C TYR A 115 15.14 0.70 13.66
N ASN A 116 14.69 1.69 12.89
CA ASN A 116 13.46 1.62 12.09
C ASN A 116 12.22 1.27 12.94
N ARG A 117 12.11 1.88 14.14
CA ARG A 117 11.01 1.64 15.08
C ARG A 117 10.06 2.84 15.13
N LYS A 118 8.80 2.57 15.51
CA LYS A 118 7.71 3.57 15.57
C LYS A 118 7.26 3.94 16.98
N ASN A 119 7.71 3.20 17.98
CA ASN A 119 7.21 3.27 19.35
C ASN A 119 7.51 4.60 20.05
N ALA A 120 8.59 5.30 19.66
CA ALA A 120 8.98 6.56 20.30
C ALA A 120 7.97 7.69 20.06
N ILE A 121 7.45 7.81 18.82
CA ILE A 121 6.63 8.97 18.40
C ILE A 121 5.45 8.60 17.50
N ASN A 122 5.07 7.32 17.43
CA ASN A 122 4.10 6.77 16.48
C ASN A 122 4.44 7.01 15.00
N ALA A 123 5.69 7.36 14.70
CA ALA A 123 6.29 7.47 13.37
C ALA A 123 7.64 6.78 13.36
N GLU A 124 8.05 6.26 12.19
CA GLU A 124 9.31 5.51 12.05
C GLU A 124 10.51 6.43 12.20
N LEU A 125 11.47 6.04 13.03
CA LEU A 125 12.79 6.65 13.15
C LEU A 125 13.86 5.68 12.63
N ASP A 126 14.71 6.12 11.70
CA ASP A 126 15.72 5.24 11.10
C ASP A 126 16.71 4.71 12.14
N ILE A 127 17.24 5.62 12.97
CA ILE A 127 18.13 5.34 14.09
C ILE A 127 17.65 6.18 15.26
N TYR A 128 17.35 5.55 16.40
CA TYR A 128 16.99 6.25 17.64
C TYR A 128 17.79 5.68 18.81
N ILE A 129 18.33 6.56 19.64
CA ILE A 129 19.16 6.21 20.79
C ILE A 129 18.48 6.81 22.04
N PRO A 130 17.68 6.01 22.76
CA PRO A 130 16.84 6.52 23.85
C PRO A 130 17.63 7.21 24.97
N SER A 131 18.78 6.63 25.36
CA SER A 131 19.58 7.10 26.50
C SER A 131 20.10 8.53 26.34
N ILE A 132 20.24 9.01 25.10
CA ILE A 132 20.71 10.36 24.79
C ILE A 132 19.66 11.22 24.09
N GLY A 133 18.43 10.72 23.98
CA GLY A 133 17.32 11.43 23.32
C GLY A 133 17.65 11.86 21.89
N LEU A 134 18.39 11.05 21.12
CA LEU A 134 18.84 11.40 19.77
C LEU A 134 18.21 10.48 18.73
N ALA A 135 17.60 11.05 17.71
CA ALA A 135 17.14 10.37 16.51
C ALA A 135 17.88 10.90 15.28
N ILE A 136 18.15 10.01 14.33
CA ILE A 136 18.81 10.33 13.05
C ILE A 136 17.95 9.77 11.91
N GLU A 137 17.68 10.60 10.91
CA GLU A 137 16.94 10.27 9.69
C GLU A 137 17.86 10.34 8.47
N LEU A 138 17.74 9.37 7.56
CA LEU A 138 18.54 9.24 6.34
C LEU A 138 17.68 9.60 5.13
N ASN A 139 17.54 10.90 4.86
CA ASN A 139 16.63 11.38 3.82
C ASN A 139 17.24 11.21 2.42
N GLY A 140 16.57 10.43 1.58
CA GLY A 140 16.92 10.26 0.17
C GLY A 140 16.32 11.36 -0.74
N ILE A 141 16.55 11.22 -2.05
CA ILE A 141 16.13 12.20 -3.07
C ILE A 141 14.64 12.55 -3.03
N PHE A 142 13.78 11.60 -2.62
CA PHE A 142 12.33 11.78 -2.54
C PHE A 142 11.86 12.82 -1.52
N HIS A 143 12.71 13.23 -0.57
CA HIS A 143 12.39 14.29 0.39
C HIS A 143 12.61 15.69 -0.21
N TYR A 144 13.37 15.78 -1.30
CA TYR A 144 13.85 17.04 -1.87
C TYR A 144 13.29 17.30 -3.27
N GLU A 145 13.06 16.25 -4.07
CA GLU A 145 12.62 16.37 -5.45
C GLU A 145 11.25 15.72 -5.71
N ALA A 146 10.47 16.36 -6.59
CA ALA A 146 9.14 15.92 -7.02
C ALA A 146 9.18 14.75 -8.03
N ILE A 147 9.92 13.68 -7.70
CA ILE A 147 10.11 12.51 -8.59
C ILE A 147 8.77 11.87 -9.01
N TYR A 148 7.77 11.92 -8.14
CA TYR A 148 6.42 11.40 -8.40
C TYR A 148 5.34 12.50 -8.39
N GLY A 149 5.75 13.76 -8.63
CA GLY A 149 4.88 14.93 -8.65
C GLY A 149 4.82 15.70 -7.33
N GLU A 150 4.42 16.96 -7.44
CA GLU A 150 4.43 17.95 -6.35
C GLU A 150 3.54 17.57 -5.17
N GLU A 151 2.37 16.99 -5.44
CA GLU A 151 1.47 16.53 -4.37
C GLU A 151 2.15 15.49 -3.47
N LYS A 152 2.96 14.61 -4.06
CA LYS A 152 3.66 13.57 -3.30
C LYS A 152 4.80 14.15 -2.49
N LEU A 153 5.54 15.10 -3.05
CA LEU A 153 6.61 15.82 -2.35
C LEU A 153 6.04 16.60 -1.16
N SER A 154 4.97 17.36 -1.37
CA SER A 154 4.28 18.09 -0.30
C SER A 154 3.79 17.17 0.81
N GLN A 155 3.25 16.00 0.47
CA GLN A 155 2.88 15.00 1.49
C GLN A 155 4.09 14.50 2.31
N ILE A 156 5.24 14.29 1.68
CA ILE A 156 6.46 13.86 2.36
C ILE A 156 6.94 14.95 3.32
N GLN A 157 7.06 16.19 2.84
CA GLN A 157 7.48 17.34 3.65
C GLN A 157 6.55 17.59 4.84
N ASN A 158 5.23 17.50 4.64
CA ASN A 158 4.25 17.62 5.73
C ASN A 158 4.39 16.51 6.78
N ASN A 159 4.78 15.29 6.37
CA ASN A 159 5.01 14.20 7.31
C ASN A 159 6.34 14.36 8.05
N ASP A 160 7.37 14.87 7.38
CA ASP A 160 8.66 15.18 8.01
C ASP A 160 8.51 16.29 9.06
N GLU A 161 7.71 17.32 8.77
CA GLU A 161 7.39 18.37 9.74
C GLU A 161 6.66 17.81 10.97
N ARG A 162 5.63 16.97 10.76
CA ARG A 162 4.94 16.30 11.88
C ARG A 162 5.89 15.41 12.69
N LYS A 163 6.81 14.72 12.02
CA LYS A 163 7.83 13.88 12.67
C LYS A 163 8.75 14.73 13.54
N PHE A 164 9.20 15.88 13.02
CA PHE A 164 10.03 16.83 13.76
C PHE A 164 9.31 17.35 15.01
N GLN A 165 8.05 17.79 14.87
CA GLN A 165 7.24 18.24 16.00
C GLN A 165 7.07 17.13 17.04
N ALA A 166 6.73 15.90 16.62
CA ALA A 166 6.57 14.79 17.54
C ALA A 166 7.88 14.42 18.27
N CYS A 167 9.05 14.55 17.62
CA CYS A 167 10.34 14.39 18.29
C CYS A 167 10.54 15.46 19.37
N LEU A 168 10.31 16.73 19.01
CA LEU A 168 10.46 17.85 19.92
C LEU A 168 9.57 17.71 21.17
N GLU A 169 8.30 17.34 20.98
CA GLU A 169 7.34 17.09 22.06
C GLU A 169 7.77 15.95 23.01
N ASN A 170 8.54 14.98 22.51
CA ASN A 170 9.06 13.86 23.29
C ASN A 170 10.49 14.07 23.80
N GLY A 171 11.04 15.30 23.67
CA GLY A 171 12.41 15.61 24.08
C GLY A 171 13.48 14.87 23.27
N ILE A 172 13.15 14.50 22.03
CA ILE A 172 14.04 13.82 21.09
C ILE A 172 14.62 14.86 20.14
N GLU A 173 15.94 14.98 20.10
CA GLU A 173 16.64 15.75 19.08
C GLU A 173 16.67 14.94 17.77
N LEU A 174 16.17 15.54 16.68
CA LEU A 174 16.12 14.91 15.37
C LEU A 174 17.18 15.50 14.43
N CYS A 175 18.16 14.69 14.04
CA CYS A 175 19.19 15.04 13.07
C CYS A 175 18.86 14.43 11.69
N ILE A 176 18.83 15.26 10.65
CA ILE A 176 18.59 14.80 9.27
C ILE A 176 19.92 14.73 8.53
N ILE A 177 20.22 13.58 7.95
CA ILE A 177 21.38 13.36 7.08
C ILE A 177 20.90 13.19 5.64
N ASP A 178 21.30 14.12 4.77
CA ASP A 178 20.99 14.05 3.35
C ASP A 178 21.78 12.93 2.66
N THR A 179 21.06 11.91 2.20
CA THR A 179 21.56 10.76 1.44
C THR A 179 21.08 10.77 -0.02
N SER A 180 20.53 11.89 -0.52
CA SER A 180 19.95 12.02 -1.86
C SER A 180 20.88 11.58 -3.00
N TRP A 181 22.18 11.83 -2.86
CA TRP A 181 23.21 11.46 -3.82
C TRP A 181 23.68 9.99 -3.70
N PHE A 182 23.20 9.24 -2.70
CA PHE A 182 23.55 7.84 -2.48
C PHE A 182 22.65 6.90 -3.29
N THR A 183 22.88 6.86 -4.60
CA THR A 183 22.02 6.09 -5.54
C THR A 183 22.31 4.59 -5.59
N TYR A 184 23.54 4.17 -5.27
CA TYR A 184 23.95 2.77 -5.30
C TYR A 184 24.88 2.43 -4.14
N PHE A 185 24.60 1.30 -3.50
CA PHE A 185 25.36 0.85 -2.33
C PHE A 185 26.77 0.37 -2.70
N LYS A 186 27.78 1.06 -2.20
CA LYS A 186 29.17 0.61 -2.09
C LYS A 186 29.69 0.95 -0.71
N VAL A 187 30.42 0.03 -0.09
CA VAL A 187 30.97 0.21 1.27
C VAL A 187 31.78 1.50 1.37
N ASP A 188 32.66 1.77 0.39
CA ASP A 188 33.49 2.98 0.41
C ASP A 188 32.67 4.28 0.41
N LYS A 189 31.53 4.29 -0.30
CA LYS A 189 30.61 5.44 -0.30
C LYS A 189 29.80 5.51 0.99
N ALA A 190 29.42 4.36 1.54
CA ALA A 190 28.64 4.26 2.77
C ALA A 190 29.45 4.71 4.01
N ARG A 191 30.77 4.49 4.01
CA ARG A 191 31.68 4.93 5.08
C ARG A 191 31.58 6.42 5.39
N LYS A 192 31.38 7.28 4.37
CA LYS A 192 31.15 8.72 4.58
C LYS A 192 29.96 8.97 5.52
N TYR A 193 28.86 8.25 5.31
CA TYR A 193 27.67 8.40 6.13
C TYR A 193 27.86 7.81 7.53
N LEU A 194 28.60 6.70 7.65
CA LEU A 194 28.98 6.17 8.96
C LEU A 194 29.75 7.20 9.77
N GLN A 195 30.76 7.86 9.17
CA GLN A 195 31.54 8.90 9.83
C GLN A 195 30.68 10.08 10.30
N ILE A 196 29.73 10.52 9.48
CA ILE A 196 28.80 11.60 9.87
C ILE A 196 27.93 11.16 11.04
N VAL A 197 27.33 9.96 10.96
CA VAL A 197 26.47 9.42 12.02
C VAL A 197 27.25 9.26 13.33
N THR A 198 28.45 8.67 13.30
CA THR A 198 29.27 8.50 14.50
C THR A 198 29.65 9.85 15.09
N GLN A 199 30.04 10.83 14.27
CA GLN A 199 30.37 12.17 14.76
C GLN A 199 29.19 12.83 15.48
N VAL A 200 27.96 12.69 14.96
CA VAL A 200 26.75 13.23 15.61
C VAL A 200 26.51 12.54 16.96
N ILE A 201 26.62 11.21 17.01
CA ILE A 201 26.45 10.43 18.24
C ILE A 201 27.52 10.81 19.28
N ASP A 202 28.78 10.84 18.88
CA ASP A 202 29.92 11.16 19.76
C ASP A 202 29.81 12.58 20.31
N ASN A 203 29.43 13.55 19.47
CA ASN A 203 29.19 14.93 19.92
C ASN A 203 28.06 15.01 20.94
N LYS A 204 26.98 14.25 20.73
CA LYS A 204 25.83 14.25 21.65
C LYS A 204 26.16 13.57 22.97
N LEU A 205 26.90 12.46 22.93
CA LEU A 205 27.43 11.79 24.13
C LEU A 205 28.32 12.75 24.92
N ALA A 206 29.28 13.41 24.26
CA ALA A 206 30.17 14.38 24.89
C ALA A 206 29.44 15.60 25.49
N TYR A 207 28.26 15.97 24.98
CA TYR A 207 27.44 17.05 25.52
C TYR A 207 26.59 16.63 26.74
N LEU A 208 26.11 15.39 26.77
CA LEU A 208 25.27 14.86 27.84
C LEU A 208 26.07 14.29 29.02
N GLU A 209 27.35 14.07 28.82
CA GLU A 209 28.28 13.82 29.90
C GLU A 209 28.51 15.10 30.73
N ILE A 210 28.14 14.97 32.02
CA ILE A 210 28.75 15.58 33.22
C ILE A 210 30.28 15.59 33.10
#